data_AF-A0A3M6ZNX4-F1
#
_entry.id   AF-A0A3M6ZNX4-F1
#
_cell.length_a   1.000
_cell.length_b   1.000
_cell.length_c   1.000
_cell.angle_alpha   90.00
_cell.angle_beta   90.00
_cell.angle_gamma   90.00
#
_symmetry.space_group_name_H-M   'P 1'
#
loop_
_entity.id
_entity.type
_entity.pdbx_description
1 polymer ?
#
loop_
_entity_poly.entity_id
_entity_poly.type
_entity_poly.pdbx_seq_one_letter_code
_entity_poly.pdbx_strand_id
1 'polypeptide(L)'
;MPRYTLVGSELSLFTGKIKTYLQSKGIPHDVLLPSDEVFKNIIIPGAGIAMIPVLLVHDDQASLANAKVLQDTKEIMDYFESMYPPGPRSNSLNAPMQHAVVPSTPKRAFAAQLFELLADEWLLTQAMYWRWYAPHLAKQRKFLAMEFGNSSTGGLAPLETQQAIGEKRMARFAGFTPGLGVSETTSPALEWQFLELLKLMESHFDQYPFLLGDEISLADFAFWGSFGPHLGRDPVPSFIIKTEAPGVWEWVERVNSGHRWAGQFVRHGSGAQKSYGAWKMHAKGLEIDEVPESACRIMQFLMTDYAPILKATVDRTIQYVDKKGGDRVALPRALGEDEFTIRGPQGIVKGSRRVQTHAIWEFDRIIVRSLTSEQARLFLLEWLGSGCGEDCAKSFGSALEAWLKSGRRIEREKATLLAVTRRAHKGKL
;
A
#
# COMPACT_ATOMS: atom_id res chain seq x y z
N MET A 1 -25.74 -16.69 0.87
CA MET A 1 -24.64 -15.92 0.26
C MET A 1 -23.59 -15.72 1.33
N PRO A 2 -22.29 -15.84 1.01
CA PRO A 2 -21.25 -15.58 1.99
C PRO A 2 -21.36 -14.15 2.52
N ARG A 3 -21.18 -13.99 3.83
CA ARG A 3 -21.01 -12.72 4.52
C ARG A 3 -19.52 -12.47 4.76
N TYR A 4 -19.19 -11.20 4.87
CA TYR A 4 -17.82 -10.72 5.00
C TYR A 4 -17.70 -9.88 6.26
N THR A 5 -16.75 -10.21 7.13
CA THR A 5 -16.38 -9.37 8.28
C THR A 5 -14.93 -8.97 8.15
N LEU A 6 -14.66 -7.67 8.03
CA LEU A 6 -13.32 -7.10 8.06
C LEU A 6 -12.92 -6.85 9.51
N VAL A 7 -11.95 -7.62 9.99
CA VAL A 7 -11.34 -7.41 11.30
C VAL A 7 -10.19 -6.42 11.16
N GLY A 8 -10.35 -5.24 11.76
CA GLY A 8 -9.37 -4.17 11.65
C GLY A 8 -9.85 -2.87 12.32
N SER A 9 -8.97 -1.87 12.33
CA SER A 9 -9.23 -0.58 12.96
C SER A 9 -8.75 0.57 12.08
N GLU A 10 -9.42 1.73 12.19
CA GLU A 10 -9.09 2.97 11.44
C GLU A 10 -7.66 3.46 11.69
N LEU A 11 -7.03 3.04 12.79
CA LEU A 11 -5.63 3.38 13.08
C LEU A 11 -4.62 2.57 12.26
N SER A 12 -5.04 1.50 11.58
CA SER A 12 -4.14 0.64 10.80
C SER A 12 -4.08 1.07 9.35
N LEU A 13 -2.86 1.43 8.90
CA LEU A 13 -2.51 1.69 7.50
C LEU A 13 -3.15 0.67 6.55
N PHE A 14 -2.86 -0.61 6.78
CA PHE A 14 -3.32 -1.70 5.92
C PHE A 14 -4.82 -1.98 6.03
N THR A 15 -5.43 -1.78 7.21
CA THR A 15 -6.90 -1.87 7.33
C THR A 15 -7.57 -0.80 6.49
N GLY A 16 -7.06 0.44 6.55
CA GLY A 16 -7.58 1.52 5.73
C GLY A 16 -7.48 1.23 4.24
N LYS A 17 -6.31 0.77 3.77
CA LYS A 17 -6.10 0.37 2.37
C LYS A 17 -7.19 -0.59 1.88
N ILE A 18 -7.44 -1.69 2.61
CA ILE A 18 -8.42 -2.68 2.17
C ILE A 18 -9.85 -2.21 2.34
N LYS A 19 -10.18 -1.50 3.44
CA LYS A 19 -11.53 -0.99 3.69
C LYS A 19 -11.97 -0.05 2.58
N THR A 20 -11.11 0.87 2.16
CA THR A 20 -11.42 1.84 1.09
C THR A 20 -11.59 1.17 -0.27
N TYR A 21 -10.80 0.11 -0.55
CA TYR A 21 -11.04 -0.75 -1.71
C TYR A 21 -12.43 -1.41 -1.65
N LEU A 22 -12.79 -2.05 -0.54
CA LEU A 22 -14.08 -2.74 -0.40
C LEU A 22 -15.27 -1.77 -0.56
N GLN A 23 -15.16 -0.58 0.03
CA GLN A 23 -16.16 0.48 -0.11
C GLN A 23 -16.27 0.97 -1.56
N SER A 24 -15.16 1.24 -2.24
CA SER A 24 -15.15 1.68 -3.64
C SER A 24 -15.73 0.63 -4.59
N LYS A 25 -15.45 -0.65 -4.33
CA LYS A 25 -16.02 -1.80 -5.07
C LYS A 25 -17.47 -2.10 -4.68
N GLY A 26 -18.03 -1.43 -3.67
CA GLY A 26 -19.39 -1.67 -3.18
C GLY A 26 -19.60 -3.07 -2.58
N ILE A 27 -18.55 -3.68 -2.02
CA ILE A 27 -18.62 -5.00 -1.41
C ILE A 27 -19.22 -4.87 0.00
N PRO A 28 -20.41 -5.45 0.27
CA PRO A 28 -21.03 -5.37 1.60
C PRO A 28 -20.20 -6.16 2.61
N HIS A 29 -19.83 -5.52 3.72
CA HIS A 29 -19.08 -6.15 4.79
C HIS A 29 -19.36 -5.48 6.13
N ASP A 30 -19.25 -6.26 7.19
CA ASP A 30 -19.25 -5.75 8.56
C ASP A 30 -17.82 -5.45 9.01
N VAL A 31 -17.66 -4.58 10.01
CA VAL A 31 -16.36 -4.27 10.59
C VAL A 31 -16.33 -4.73 12.04
N LEU A 32 -15.32 -5.51 12.39
CA LEU A 32 -15.08 -5.99 13.75
C LEU A 32 -13.77 -5.39 14.27
N LEU A 33 -13.83 -4.70 15.41
CA LEU A 33 -12.63 -4.16 16.04
C LEU A 33 -11.69 -5.29 16.52
N PRO A 34 -10.37 -5.14 16.34
CA PRO A 34 -9.40 -6.16 16.69
C PRO A 34 -9.04 -6.06 18.17
N SER A 35 -10.02 -6.39 19.03
CA SER A 35 -9.81 -6.44 20.48
C SER A 35 -8.80 -7.54 20.85
N ASP A 36 -8.30 -7.51 22.08
CA ASP A 36 -7.41 -8.56 22.59
C ASP A 36 -8.05 -9.96 22.50
N GLU A 37 -9.36 -10.05 22.70
CA GLU A 37 -10.12 -11.30 22.55
C GLU A 37 -10.19 -11.75 21.09
N VAL A 38 -10.45 -10.84 20.16
CA VAL A 38 -10.48 -11.13 18.72
C VAL A 38 -9.10 -11.58 18.23
N PHE A 39 -8.03 -10.96 18.72
CA PHE A 39 -6.67 -11.42 18.43
C PHE A 39 -6.44 -12.85 18.89
N LYS A 40 -6.79 -13.15 20.15
CA LYS A 40 -6.58 -14.45 20.78
C LYS A 40 -7.40 -15.55 20.14
N ASN A 41 -8.68 -15.30 19.86
CA ASN A 41 -9.65 -16.33 19.51
C ASN A 41 -9.89 -16.46 17.99
N ILE A 42 -9.60 -15.42 17.19
CA ILE A 42 -9.88 -15.40 15.76
C ILE A 42 -8.60 -15.23 14.93
N ILE A 43 -7.87 -14.12 15.13
CA ILE A 43 -6.75 -13.76 14.24
C ILE A 43 -5.60 -14.76 14.38
N ILE A 44 -5.12 -15.02 15.60
CA ILE A 44 -3.96 -15.90 15.81
C ILE A 44 -4.27 -17.35 15.39
N PRO A 45 -5.38 -17.97 15.80
CA PRO A 45 -5.71 -19.33 15.38
C PRO A 45 -5.93 -19.45 13.86
N GLY A 46 -6.57 -18.46 13.23
CA GLY A 46 -6.91 -18.49 11.81
C GLY A 46 -5.73 -18.16 10.88
N ALA A 47 -5.06 -17.03 11.13
CA ALA A 47 -4.02 -16.50 10.25
C ALA A 47 -2.58 -16.92 10.66
N GLY A 48 -2.38 -17.38 11.89
CA GLY A 48 -1.08 -17.81 12.41
C GLY A 48 -0.16 -16.67 12.86
N ILE A 49 -0.56 -15.40 12.69
CA ILE A 49 0.19 -14.23 13.15
C ILE A 49 -0.76 -13.12 13.58
N ALA A 50 -0.40 -12.42 14.66
CA ALA A 50 -1.16 -11.31 15.24
C ALA A 50 -0.99 -10.01 14.42
N MET A 51 -1.62 -9.97 13.24
CA MET A 51 -1.63 -8.82 12.33
C MET A 51 -3.03 -8.57 11.78
N ILE A 52 -3.33 -7.29 11.54
CA ILE A 52 -4.54 -6.81 10.87
C ILE A 52 -4.13 -6.11 9.56
N PRO A 53 -5.00 -6.07 8.54
CA PRO A 53 -6.38 -6.57 8.53
C PRO A 53 -6.49 -8.08 8.32
N VAL A 54 -7.64 -8.63 8.73
CA VAL A 54 -8.08 -9.99 8.43
C VAL A 54 -9.50 -9.93 7.86
N LEU A 55 -9.77 -10.60 6.75
CA LEU A 55 -11.13 -10.82 6.26
C LEU A 55 -11.61 -12.21 6.69
N LEU A 56 -12.79 -12.23 7.30
CA LEU A 56 -13.53 -13.45 7.58
C LEU A 56 -14.61 -13.64 6.52
N VAL A 57 -14.63 -14.82 5.89
CA VAL A 57 -15.70 -15.25 4.99
C VAL A 57 -16.51 -16.34 5.70
N HIS A 58 -17.80 -16.10 5.90
CA HIS A 58 -18.66 -16.95 6.74
C HIS A 58 -20.12 -16.90 6.28
N ASP A 59 -20.91 -17.91 6.63
CA ASP A 59 -22.34 -17.96 6.25
C ASP A 59 -23.26 -17.30 7.28
N ASP A 60 -22.82 -17.18 8.54
CA ASP A 60 -23.57 -16.56 9.63
C ASP A 60 -22.64 -15.79 10.60
N GLN A 61 -23.13 -14.67 11.14
CA GLN A 61 -22.45 -13.82 12.12
C GLN A 61 -22.33 -14.49 13.50
N ALA A 62 -23.24 -15.42 13.83
CA ALA A 62 -23.32 -15.99 15.19
C ALA A 62 -22.14 -16.93 15.55
N SER A 63 -21.41 -17.46 14.57
CA SER A 63 -20.23 -18.30 14.81
C SER A 63 -19.13 -18.03 13.79
N LEU A 64 -18.17 -17.20 14.20
CA LEU A 64 -16.95 -16.91 13.42
C LEU A 64 -15.86 -17.99 13.57
N ALA A 65 -16.08 -19.00 14.42
CA ALA A 65 -15.08 -20.03 14.74
C ALA A 65 -14.67 -20.87 13.52
N ASN A 66 -15.57 -21.03 12.54
CA ASN A 66 -15.33 -21.78 11.30
C ASN A 66 -15.17 -20.88 10.06
N ALA A 67 -15.04 -19.56 10.26
CA ALA A 67 -14.88 -18.64 9.13
C ALA A 67 -13.59 -18.94 8.37
N LYS A 68 -13.64 -18.86 7.03
CA LYS A 68 -12.42 -18.83 6.22
C LYS A 68 -11.71 -17.51 6.50
N VAL A 69 -10.43 -17.59 6.86
CA VAL A 69 -9.61 -16.45 7.25
C VAL A 69 -8.64 -16.10 6.11
N LEU A 70 -8.70 -14.85 5.64
CA LEU A 70 -7.75 -14.27 4.69
C LEU A 70 -7.00 -13.12 5.38
N GLN A 71 -5.68 -13.07 5.25
CA GLN A 71 -4.85 -12.03 5.89
C GLN A 71 -3.84 -11.48 4.87
N ASP A 72 -3.66 -10.16 4.89
CA ASP A 72 -2.96 -9.32 3.90
C ASP A 72 -3.90 -8.68 2.88
N THR A 73 -3.67 -7.39 2.62
CA THR A 73 -4.53 -6.60 1.75
C THR A 73 -4.53 -7.09 0.31
N LYS A 74 -3.38 -7.55 -0.20
CA LYS A 74 -3.24 -8.03 -1.58
C LYS A 74 -3.95 -9.36 -1.78
N GLU A 75 -3.88 -10.27 -0.81
CA GLU A 75 -4.65 -11.52 -0.86
C GLU A 75 -6.16 -11.30 -0.77
N ILE A 76 -6.59 -10.35 0.06
CA ILE A 76 -8.02 -10.01 0.17
C ILE A 76 -8.50 -9.37 -1.14
N MET A 77 -7.73 -8.45 -1.74
CA MET A 77 -8.05 -7.88 -3.05
C MET A 77 -8.08 -8.96 -4.13
N ASP A 78 -7.07 -9.84 -4.20
CA ASP A 78 -7.01 -10.93 -5.18
C ASP A 78 -8.23 -11.85 -5.07
N TYR A 79 -8.70 -12.15 -3.85
CA TYR A 79 -9.91 -12.93 -3.62
C TYR A 79 -11.15 -12.27 -4.27
N PHE A 80 -11.34 -10.97 -4.08
CA PHE A 80 -12.48 -10.26 -4.65
C PHE A 80 -12.35 -9.99 -6.15
N GLU A 81 -11.15 -9.67 -6.65
CA GLU A 81 -10.92 -9.52 -8.09
C GLU A 81 -11.13 -10.84 -8.84
N SER A 82 -10.85 -12.00 -8.22
CA SER A 82 -11.16 -13.31 -8.80
C SER A 82 -12.67 -13.62 -8.82
N MET A 83 -13.40 -13.16 -7.81
CA MET A 83 -14.85 -13.37 -7.69
C MET A 83 -15.64 -12.41 -8.59
N TYR A 84 -15.14 -11.19 -8.76
CA TYR A 84 -15.75 -10.13 -9.54
C TYR A 84 -14.75 -9.60 -10.58
N PRO A 85 -14.40 -10.41 -11.59
CA PRO A 85 -13.43 -9.99 -12.60
C PRO A 85 -13.94 -8.74 -13.35
N PRO A 86 -13.01 -7.92 -13.88
CA PRO A 86 -13.36 -6.75 -14.68
C PRO A 86 -14.39 -7.08 -15.77
N GLY A 87 -15.52 -6.38 -15.77
CA GLY A 87 -16.56 -6.53 -16.77
C GLY A 87 -16.17 -5.91 -18.12
N PRO A 88 -16.86 -6.28 -19.23
CA PRO A 88 -16.61 -5.67 -20.53
C PRO A 88 -16.79 -4.16 -20.44
N ARG A 89 -15.79 -3.41 -20.95
CA ARG A 89 -15.84 -1.95 -21.02
C ARG A 89 -16.96 -1.54 -21.98
N SER A 90 -18.15 -1.31 -21.45
CA SER A 90 -19.29 -0.79 -22.22
C SER A 90 -19.39 0.73 -22.06
N ASN A 91 -20.18 1.39 -22.91
CA ASN A 91 -20.54 2.80 -22.72
C ASN A 91 -21.36 3.05 -21.43
N SER A 92 -21.76 2.00 -20.71
CA SER A 92 -22.36 2.02 -19.37
C SER A 92 -21.31 1.63 -18.31
N LEU A 93 -21.34 2.31 -17.16
CA LEU A 93 -20.42 2.03 -16.05
C LEU A 93 -20.47 0.56 -15.63
N ASN A 94 -19.31 -0.07 -15.47
CA ASN A 94 -19.21 -1.35 -14.77
C ASN A 94 -19.86 -1.21 -13.39
N ALA A 95 -20.55 -2.26 -12.95
CA ALA A 95 -20.94 -2.40 -11.55
C ALA A 95 -19.71 -2.13 -10.67
N PRO A 96 -19.81 -1.44 -9.52
CA PRO A 96 -18.67 -1.18 -8.64
C PRO A 96 -17.77 -2.39 -8.40
N MET A 97 -18.38 -3.56 -8.24
CA MET A 97 -17.68 -4.82 -8.02
C MET A 97 -16.86 -5.28 -9.24
N GLN A 98 -17.20 -4.85 -10.46
CA GLN A 98 -16.53 -5.18 -11.73
C GLN A 98 -15.61 -4.06 -12.24
N HIS A 99 -15.34 -3.05 -11.42
CA HIS A 99 -14.34 -2.01 -11.72
C HIS A 99 -12.94 -2.61 -11.72
N ALA A 100 -12.13 -2.35 -12.75
CA ALA A 100 -10.74 -2.83 -12.80
C ALA A 100 -9.86 -1.93 -11.91
N VAL A 101 -9.39 -2.44 -10.77
CA VAL A 101 -8.49 -1.66 -9.90
C VAL A 101 -7.06 -1.62 -10.43
N VAL A 102 -6.62 -2.69 -11.10
CA VAL A 102 -5.40 -2.66 -11.91
C VAL A 102 -5.80 -2.25 -13.32
N PRO A 103 -5.25 -1.14 -13.88
CA PRO A 103 -5.52 -0.75 -15.26
C PRO A 103 -5.23 -1.89 -16.23
N SER A 104 -6.02 -2.01 -17.30
CA SER A 104 -5.82 -3.07 -18.32
C SER A 104 -4.62 -2.81 -19.24
N THR A 105 -4.12 -1.58 -19.28
CA THR A 105 -3.05 -1.19 -20.18
C THR A 105 -1.67 -1.42 -19.52
N PRO A 106 -0.67 -1.98 -20.24
CA PRO A 106 0.57 -2.47 -19.62
C PRO A 106 1.36 -1.44 -18.80
N LYS A 107 1.57 -0.21 -19.30
CA LYS A 107 2.35 0.81 -18.57
C LYS A 107 1.61 1.26 -17.31
N ARG A 108 0.30 1.53 -17.41
CA ARG A 108 -0.51 1.93 -16.24
C ARG A 108 -0.62 0.79 -15.22
N ALA A 109 -0.75 -0.46 -15.65
CA ALA A 109 -0.78 -1.64 -14.78
C ALA A 109 0.54 -1.82 -14.01
N PHE A 110 1.67 -1.68 -14.70
CA PHE A 110 3.00 -1.74 -14.10
C PHE A 110 3.22 -0.59 -13.12
N ALA A 111 2.84 0.64 -13.50
CA ALA A 111 2.91 1.81 -12.63
C ALA A 111 2.05 1.67 -11.37
N ALA A 112 0.83 1.13 -11.49
CA ALA A 112 -0.05 0.92 -10.34
C ALA A 112 0.58 0.01 -9.29
N GLN A 113 1.24 -1.08 -9.73
CA GLN A 113 1.89 -2.01 -8.83
C GLN A 113 3.21 -1.46 -8.27
N LEU A 114 3.94 -0.63 -9.02
CA LEU A 114 5.11 0.10 -8.48
C LEU A 114 4.69 1.10 -7.39
N PHE A 115 3.60 1.84 -7.60
CA PHE A 115 3.03 2.70 -6.56
C PHE A 115 2.60 1.88 -5.34
N GLU A 116 2.03 0.68 -5.55
CA GLU A 116 1.69 -0.20 -4.43
C GLU A 116 2.93 -0.59 -3.61
N LEU A 117 4.01 -1.03 -4.26
CA LEU A 117 5.28 -1.36 -3.60
C LEU A 117 5.84 -0.15 -2.82
N LEU A 118 5.85 1.02 -3.45
CA LEU A 118 6.33 2.25 -2.82
C LEU A 118 5.48 2.63 -1.61
N ALA A 119 4.16 2.48 -1.68
CA ALA A 119 3.27 2.79 -0.58
C ALA A 119 3.49 1.85 0.62
N ASP A 120 3.52 0.55 0.36
CA ASP A 120 3.55 -0.47 1.40
C ASP A 120 4.94 -0.62 2.05
N GLU A 121 6.03 -0.33 1.32
CA GLU A 121 7.41 -0.56 1.80
C GLU A 121 8.23 0.72 2.03
N TRP A 122 7.84 1.86 1.44
CA TRP A 122 8.59 3.12 1.60
C TRP A 122 7.79 4.25 2.24
N LEU A 123 6.58 4.52 1.76
CA LEU A 123 5.70 5.52 2.37
C LEU A 123 5.28 5.10 3.79
N LEU A 124 5.31 3.80 4.09
CA LEU A 124 5.25 3.26 5.45
C LEU A 124 6.21 3.96 6.41
N THR A 125 7.45 4.27 5.99
CA THR A 125 8.42 4.98 6.82
C THR A 125 7.93 6.37 7.20
N GLN A 126 7.35 7.11 6.25
CA GLN A 126 6.74 8.43 6.51
C GLN A 126 5.54 8.32 7.45
N ALA A 127 4.62 7.39 7.18
CA ALA A 127 3.45 7.15 8.01
C ALA A 127 3.81 6.79 9.45
N MET A 128 4.91 6.04 9.65
CA MET A 128 5.40 5.66 10.97
C MET A 128 6.21 6.78 11.63
N TYR A 129 7.00 7.54 10.87
CA TYR A 129 7.76 8.69 11.34
C TYR A 129 6.84 9.74 11.98
N TRP A 130 5.87 10.24 11.21
CA TRP A 130 4.97 11.31 11.65
C TRP A 130 4.07 10.91 12.82
N ARG A 131 3.75 9.61 12.95
CA ARG A 131 2.97 9.09 14.08
C ARG A 131 3.79 8.98 15.37
N TRP A 132 4.97 8.38 15.27
CA TRP A 132 5.65 7.80 16.42
C TRP A 132 6.95 8.50 16.82
N TYR A 133 7.54 9.31 15.96
CA TYR A 133 8.77 10.03 16.32
C TYR A 133 8.48 11.00 17.47
N ALA A 134 9.34 11.00 18.50
CA ALA A 134 9.00 11.58 19.81
C ALA A 134 8.51 13.04 19.77
N PRO A 135 9.13 13.96 18.99
CA PRO A 135 8.65 15.35 18.86
C PRO A 135 7.21 15.47 18.32
N HIS A 136 6.80 14.57 17.42
CA HIS A 136 5.45 14.56 16.82
C HIS A 136 4.47 13.83 17.72
N LEU A 137 4.85 12.66 18.24
CA LEU A 137 4.06 11.85 19.16
C LEU A 137 3.60 12.66 20.38
N ALA A 138 4.48 13.48 20.96
CA ALA A 138 4.15 14.30 22.12
C ALA A 138 2.95 15.24 21.89
N LYS A 139 2.75 15.72 20.65
CA LYS A 139 1.68 16.65 20.27
C LYS A 139 0.34 15.98 19.97
N GLN A 140 0.33 14.65 19.81
CA GLN A 140 -0.86 13.88 19.42
C GLN A 140 -1.11 12.64 20.29
N ARG A 141 -0.38 12.52 21.41
CA ARG A 141 -0.39 11.35 22.29
C ARG A 141 -1.78 10.98 22.78
N LYS A 142 -2.57 11.96 23.25
CA LYS A 142 -3.93 11.74 23.76
C LYS A 142 -4.86 11.14 22.70
N PHE A 143 -4.79 11.66 21.47
CA PHE A 143 -5.56 11.14 20.35
C PHE A 143 -5.21 9.67 20.07
N LEU A 144 -3.92 9.37 19.91
CA LEU A 144 -3.46 8.00 19.65
C LEU A 144 -3.79 7.04 20.80
N ALA A 145 -3.67 7.49 22.05
CA ALA A 145 -4.01 6.66 23.21
C ALA A 145 -5.50 6.28 23.23
N MET A 146 -6.38 7.21 22.89
CA MET A 146 -7.80 6.93 22.75
C MET A 146 -8.08 5.94 21.61
N GLU A 147 -7.48 6.14 20.45
CA GLU A 147 -7.69 5.27 19.28
C GLU A 147 -7.21 3.83 19.54
N PHE A 148 -6.01 3.66 20.11
CA PHE A 148 -5.46 2.35 20.45
C PHE A 148 -6.26 1.68 21.57
N GLY A 149 -6.71 2.46 22.56
CA GLY A 149 -7.56 1.99 23.64
C GLY A 149 -8.91 1.47 23.16
N ASN A 150 -9.61 2.27 22.34
CA ASN A 150 -10.87 1.91 21.72
C ASN A 150 -10.74 0.62 20.90
N SER A 151 -9.72 0.54 20.05
CA SER A 151 -9.44 -0.65 19.24
C SER A 151 -9.15 -1.90 20.09
N SER A 152 -8.32 -1.78 21.12
CA SER A 152 -7.89 -2.94 21.94
C SER A 152 -9.00 -3.52 22.81
N THR A 153 -9.97 -2.68 23.18
CA THR A 153 -11.08 -3.03 24.08
C THR A 153 -12.38 -3.34 23.33
N GLY A 154 -12.37 -3.29 21.99
CA GLY A 154 -13.58 -3.41 21.17
C GLY A 154 -14.58 -2.27 21.38
N GLY A 155 -14.11 -1.13 21.91
CA GLY A 155 -14.92 0.05 22.23
C GLY A 155 -15.83 -0.09 23.45
N LEU A 156 -15.71 -1.18 24.22
CA LEU A 156 -16.62 -1.49 25.32
C LEU A 156 -16.15 -0.94 26.68
N ALA A 157 -14.86 -0.66 26.83
CA ALA A 157 -14.31 -0.16 28.09
C ALA A 157 -14.60 1.34 28.29
N PRO A 158 -14.69 1.83 29.54
CA PRO A 158 -14.77 3.27 29.83
C PRO A 158 -13.57 4.04 29.28
N LEU A 159 -13.77 5.33 28.99
CA LEU A 159 -12.76 6.19 28.34
C LEU A 159 -11.39 6.18 29.06
N GLU A 160 -11.36 6.28 30.39
CA GLU A 160 -10.11 6.27 31.16
C GLU A 160 -9.37 4.94 31.03
N THR A 161 -10.11 3.82 31.03
CA THR A 161 -9.54 2.48 30.83
C THR A 161 -8.99 2.33 29.41
N GLN A 162 -9.73 2.81 28.40
CA GLN A 162 -9.24 2.83 27.02
C GLN A 162 -7.94 3.62 26.93
N GLN A 163 -7.88 4.84 27.46
CA GLN A 163 -6.67 5.67 27.44
C GLN A 163 -5.48 4.97 28.11
N ALA A 164 -5.67 4.39 29.31
CA ALA A 164 -4.61 3.69 30.02
C ALA A 164 -4.09 2.46 29.26
N ILE A 165 -4.98 1.70 28.60
CA ILE A 165 -4.60 0.57 27.75
C ILE A 165 -3.86 1.07 26.50
N GLY A 166 -4.40 2.08 25.82
CA GLY A 166 -3.81 2.64 24.61
C GLY A 166 -2.39 3.16 24.83
N GLU A 167 -2.15 3.88 25.93
CA GLU A 167 -0.82 4.36 26.30
C GLU A 167 0.21 3.22 26.43
N LYS A 168 -0.19 2.10 27.05
CA LYS A 168 0.67 0.91 27.16
C LYS A 168 0.95 0.28 25.79
N ARG A 169 -0.04 0.28 24.89
CA ARG A 169 0.09 -0.33 23.55
C ARG A 169 0.97 0.50 22.62
N MET A 170 0.84 1.82 22.66
CA MET A 170 1.58 2.76 21.82
C MET A 170 3.10 2.59 21.91
N ALA A 171 3.64 2.38 23.11
CA ALA A 171 5.08 2.24 23.33
C ALA A 171 5.71 1.12 22.47
N ARG A 172 5.00 0.00 22.28
CA ARG A 172 5.46 -1.10 21.43
C ARG A 172 5.60 -0.68 19.97
N PHE A 173 4.63 0.06 19.44
CA PHE A 173 4.63 0.48 18.04
C PHE A 173 5.64 1.59 17.78
N ALA A 174 5.80 2.51 18.73
CA ALA A 174 6.83 3.54 18.66
C ALA A 174 8.24 2.93 18.56
N GLY A 175 8.48 1.80 19.24
CA GLY A 175 9.74 1.05 19.16
C GLY A 175 10.06 0.39 17.81
N PHE A 176 9.16 0.45 16.82
CA PHE A 176 9.44 -0.09 15.47
C PHE A 176 10.12 0.91 14.54
N THR A 177 10.05 2.22 14.83
CA THR A 177 10.59 3.25 13.93
C THR A 177 12.09 3.16 13.66
N PRO A 178 12.98 2.79 14.63
CA PRO A 178 14.39 2.65 14.32
C PRO A 178 14.66 1.58 13.26
N GLY A 179 13.89 0.48 13.29
CA GLY A 179 13.99 -0.57 12.27
C GLY A 179 13.53 -0.15 10.87
N LEU A 180 12.87 1.01 10.74
CA LEU A 180 12.51 1.62 9.45
C LEU A 180 13.52 2.71 9.01
N GLY A 181 14.59 2.91 9.78
CA GLY A 181 15.59 3.92 9.52
C GLY A 181 15.27 5.30 10.07
N VAL A 182 14.30 5.41 10.98
CA VAL A 182 14.02 6.68 11.68
C VAL A 182 15.03 6.89 12.81
N SER A 183 15.77 7.99 12.73
CA SER A 183 16.73 8.45 13.73
C SER A 183 16.79 9.97 13.71
N GLU A 184 17.39 10.57 14.74
CA GLU A 184 17.67 12.02 14.76
C GLU A 184 18.42 12.50 13.50
N THR A 185 19.35 11.68 13.00
CA THR A 185 20.12 11.99 11.77
C THR A 185 19.24 12.02 10.52
N THR A 186 18.29 11.10 10.38
CA THR A 186 17.44 10.99 9.18
C THR A 186 16.17 11.85 9.28
N SER A 187 15.75 12.27 10.48
CA SER A 187 14.51 13.03 10.70
C SER A 187 14.40 14.29 9.84
N PRO A 188 15.42 15.17 9.73
CA PRO A 188 15.32 16.36 8.86
C PRO A 188 15.14 16.01 7.38
N ALA A 189 15.72 14.91 6.92
CA ALA A 189 15.53 14.42 5.55
C ALA A 189 14.12 13.87 5.34
N LEU A 190 13.57 13.12 6.30
CA LEU A 190 12.20 12.61 6.24
C LEU A 190 11.17 13.74 6.21
N GLU A 191 11.35 14.80 7.00
CA GLU A 191 10.48 15.97 7.00
C GLU A 191 10.52 16.72 5.67
N TRP A 192 11.73 16.95 5.15
CA TRP A 192 11.90 17.56 3.84
C TRP A 192 11.27 16.71 2.73
N GLN A 193 11.50 15.39 2.74
CA GLN A 193 10.91 14.48 1.75
C GLN A 193 9.39 14.49 1.78
N PHE A 194 8.78 14.60 2.98
CA PHE A 194 7.33 14.67 3.10
C PHE A 194 6.78 15.95 2.46
N LEU A 195 7.38 17.10 2.74
CA LEU A 195 6.96 18.37 2.14
C LEU A 195 7.15 18.41 0.62
N GLU A 196 8.27 17.86 0.10
CA GLU A 196 8.49 17.76 -1.34
C GLU A 196 7.50 16.80 -2.01
N LEU A 197 7.20 15.66 -1.37
CA LEU A 197 6.17 14.75 -1.85
C LEU A 197 4.81 15.44 -1.92
N LEU A 198 4.43 16.19 -0.88
CA LEU A 198 3.17 16.95 -0.86
C LEU A 198 3.11 17.98 -1.99
N LYS A 199 4.18 18.71 -2.28
CA LYS A 199 4.23 19.65 -3.42
C LYS A 199 4.02 18.94 -4.77
N LEU A 200 4.66 17.79 -4.97
CA LEU A 200 4.51 17.00 -6.19
C LEU A 200 3.08 16.46 -6.33
N MET A 201 2.50 15.96 -5.24
CA MET A 201 1.14 15.45 -5.21
C MET A 201 0.11 16.57 -5.37
N GLU A 202 0.32 17.75 -4.79
CA GLU A 202 -0.54 18.93 -4.97
C GLU A 202 -0.59 19.35 -6.44
N SER A 203 0.59 19.47 -7.09
CA SER A 203 0.67 19.78 -8.52
C SER A 203 0.02 18.70 -9.39
N HIS A 204 0.15 17.43 -9.01
CA HIS A 204 -0.51 16.34 -9.72
C HIS A 204 -2.03 16.40 -9.58
N PHE A 205 -2.54 16.56 -8.35
CA PHE A 205 -3.96 16.58 -8.09
C PHE A 205 -4.66 17.86 -8.54
N ASP A 206 -3.93 18.94 -8.81
CA ASP A 206 -4.46 20.10 -9.54
C ASP A 206 -4.90 19.70 -10.97
N GLN A 207 -4.20 18.74 -11.59
CA GLN A 207 -4.43 18.33 -12.98
C GLN A 207 -5.26 17.04 -13.13
N TYR A 208 -5.20 16.12 -12.16
CA TYR A 208 -5.85 14.81 -12.24
C TYR A 208 -6.60 14.46 -10.95
N PRO A 209 -7.72 13.73 -11.03
CA PRO A 209 -8.44 13.31 -9.84
C PRO A 209 -7.83 12.10 -9.11
N PHE A 210 -6.96 11.31 -9.76
CA PHE A 210 -6.34 10.11 -9.19
C PHE A 210 -4.90 9.95 -9.69
N LEU A 211 -4.10 9.16 -8.98
CA LEU A 211 -2.66 9.01 -9.23
C LEU A 211 -2.33 8.59 -10.67
N LEU A 212 -3.19 7.79 -11.29
CA LEU A 212 -3.02 7.33 -12.68
C LEU A 212 -3.99 7.99 -13.66
N GLY A 213 -4.40 9.23 -13.35
CA GLY A 213 -5.26 10.06 -14.19
C GLY A 213 -6.70 10.06 -13.70
N ASP A 214 -7.63 9.62 -14.54
CA ASP A 214 -9.06 9.91 -14.37
C ASP A 214 -9.86 8.81 -13.68
N GLU A 215 -9.20 7.75 -13.26
CA GLU A 215 -9.85 6.59 -12.67
C GLU A 215 -9.11 6.13 -11.42
N ILE A 216 -9.88 5.88 -10.37
CA ILE A 216 -9.37 5.29 -9.14
C ILE A 216 -8.78 3.92 -9.43
N SER A 217 -7.57 3.69 -8.94
CA SER A 217 -6.79 2.49 -9.22
C SER A 217 -6.16 1.92 -7.95
N LEU A 218 -5.48 0.79 -8.10
CA LEU A 218 -4.65 0.18 -7.06
C LEU A 218 -3.65 1.17 -6.46
N ALA A 219 -3.08 2.07 -7.27
CA ALA A 219 -2.16 3.11 -6.79
C ALA A 219 -2.82 3.98 -5.72
N ASP A 220 -4.07 4.41 -5.97
CA ASP A 220 -4.82 5.26 -5.06
C ASP A 220 -5.13 4.55 -3.74
N PHE A 221 -5.60 3.30 -3.79
CA PHE A 221 -5.87 2.53 -2.57
C PHE A 221 -4.60 2.28 -1.75
N ALA A 222 -3.48 1.99 -2.42
CA ALA A 222 -2.21 1.75 -1.74
C ALA A 222 -1.69 3.03 -1.05
N PHE A 223 -1.63 4.15 -1.76
CA PHE A 223 -1.22 5.44 -1.17
C PHE A 223 -2.18 5.87 -0.07
N TRP A 224 -3.49 5.69 -0.28
CA TRP A 224 -4.49 6.02 0.72
C TRP A 224 -4.30 5.20 2.00
N GLY A 225 -3.75 3.98 1.92
CA GLY A 225 -3.33 3.22 3.09
C GLY A 225 -2.45 4.01 4.04
N SER A 226 -1.44 4.72 3.52
CA SER A 226 -0.56 5.61 4.31
C SER A 226 -1.21 6.96 4.64
N PHE A 227 -1.93 7.53 3.68
CA PHE A 227 -2.49 8.87 3.81
C PHE A 227 -3.74 8.93 4.68
N GLY A 228 -4.70 8.03 4.57
CA GLY A 228 -5.95 8.09 5.34
C GLY A 228 -5.72 7.79 6.83
N PRO A 229 -5.42 6.53 7.20
CA PRO A 229 -5.27 6.09 8.59
C PRO A 229 -4.19 6.77 9.42
N HIS A 230 -3.11 7.23 8.80
CA HIS A 230 -1.95 7.84 9.47
C HIS A 230 -1.83 9.33 9.12
N LEU A 231 -1.33 9.67 7.94
CA LEU A 231 -0.88 11.04 7.66
C LEU A 231 -2.02 12.07 7.66
N GLY A 232 -3.23 11.68 7.27
CA GLY A 232 -4.42 12.52 7.16
C GLY A 232 -5.36 12.43 8.36
N ARG A 233 -5.22 11.39 9.19
CA ARG A 233 -5.99 11.22 10.44
C ARG A 233 -5.24 11.72 11.68
N ASP A 234 -3.93 11.49 11.76
CA ASP A 234 -3.13 11.91 12.90
C ASP A 234 -3.03 13.45 12.93
N PRO A 235 -3.26 14.11 14.08
CA PRO A 235 -3.37 15.57 14.15
C PRO A 235 -2.19 16.35 13.55
N VAL A 236 -0.95 15.92 13.78
CA VAL A 236 0.24 16.66 13.33
C VAL A 236 0.39 16.62 11.80
N PRO A 237 0.53 15.46 11.14
CA PRO A 237 0.66 15.43 9.68
C PRO A 237 -0.63 15.88 8.97
N SER A 238 -1.81 15.67 9.58
CA SER A 238 -3.09 16.10 8.97
C SER A 238 -3.17 17.61 8.88
N PHE A 239 -2.70 18.32 9.91
CA PHE A 239 -2.60 19.78 9.88
C PHE A 239 -1.71 20.23 8.71
N ILE A 240 -0.52 19.64 8.55
CA ILE A 240 0.41 19.98 7.47
C ILE A 240 -0.21 19.71 6.10
N ILE A 241 -0.84 18.55 5.87
CA ILE A 241 -1.49 18.27 4.59
C ILE A 241 -2.57 19.32 4.29
N LYS A 242 -3.41 19.64 5.28
CA LYS A 242 -4.53 20.57 5.10
C LYS A 242 -4.10 22.02 4.89
N THR A 243 -2.93 22.43 5.38
CA THR A 243 -2.43 23.80 5.22
C THR A 243 -1.50 23.96 4.02
N GLU A 244 -0.68 22.95 3.72
CA GLU A 244 0.37 23.04 2.69
C GLU A 244 -0.04 22.39 1.35
N ALA A 245 -0.98 21.44 1.36
CA ALA A 245 -1.37 20.67 0.18
C ALA A 245 -2.88 20.30 0.19
N PRO A 246 -3.78 21.29 0.10
CA PRO A 246 -5.22 21.08 0.18
C PRO A 246 -5.79 20.18 -0.96
N GLY A 247 -5.19 20.17 -2.15
CA GLY A 247 -5.56 19.24 -3.23
C GLY A 247 -5.24 17.78 -2.89
N VAL A 248 -4.17 17.53 -2.12
CA VAL A 248 -3.89 16.21 -1.54
C VAL A 248 -4.97 15.82 -0.54
N TRP A 249 -5.39 16.75 0.34
CA TRP A 249 -6.49 16.48 1.26
C TRP A 249 -7.81 16.16 0.52
N GLU A 250 -8.13 16.93 -0.52
CA GLU A 250 -9.31 16.67 -1.36
C GLU A 250 -9.26 15.26 -1.97
N TRP A 251 -8.09 14.81 -2.47
CA TRP A 251 -7.91 13.45 -2.97
C TRP A 251 -8.12 12.39 -1.86
N VAL A 252 -7.63 12.62 -0.63
CA VAL A 252 -7.86 11.71 0.50
C VAL A 252 -9.36 11.54 0.77
N GLU A 253 -10.11 12.65 0.78
CA GLU A 253 -11.57 12.62 0.97
C GLU A 253 -12.28 11.94 -0.21
N ARG A 254 -11.86 12.26 -1.44
CA ARG A 254 -12.42 11.69 -2.68
C ARG A 254 -12.31 10.17 -2.68
N VAL A 255 -11.12 9.63 -2.40
CA VAL A 255 -10.86 8.19 -2.37
C VAL A 255 -11.63 7.50 -1.23
N ASN A 256 -11.77 8.14 -0.07
CA ASN A 256 -12.50 7.59 1.09
C ASN A 256 -14.03 7.65 0.95
N SER A 257 -14.57 8.55 0.12
CA SER A 257 -16.00 8.89 0.18
C SER A 257 -16.94 7.73 -0.19
N GLY A 258 -16.48 6.65 -0.83
CA GLY A 258 -17.31 5.53 -1.28
C GLY A 258 -18.38 5.90 -2.33
N HIS A 259 -18.55 7.19 -2.60
CA HIS A 259 -19.50 7.75 -3.53
C HIS A 259 -18.79 8.05 -4.85
N ARG A 260 -19.37 7.60 -5.96
CA ARG A 260 -18.95 8.04 -7.30
C ARG A 260 -19.40 9.49 -7.48
N TRP A 261 -18.49 10.45 -7.48
CA TRP A 261 -18.85 11.85 -7.69
C TRP A 261 -19.42 12.02 -9.11
N ALA A 262 -20.55 12.71 -9.22
CA ALA A 262 -21.17 13.04 -10.49
C ALA A 262 -20.37 14.16 -11.16
N GLY A 263 -19.83 13.90 -12.35
CA GLY A 263 -19.16 14.93 -13.16
C GLY A 263 -20.14 15.99 -13.66
N GLN A 264 -19.60 17.13 -14.14
CA GLN A 264 -20.36 18.27 -14.67
C GLN A 264 -21.38 17.87 -15.75
N PHE A 265 -21.06 16.84 -16.54
CA PHE A 265 -21.90 16.27 -17.59
C PHE A 265 -23.19 15.60 -17.10
N VAL A 266 -23.24 15.16 -15.84
CA VAL A 266 -24.45 14.54 -15.25
C VAL A 266 -25.55 15.59 -15.01
N ARG A 267 -25.19 16.88 -14.82
CA ARG A 267 -26.14 17.95 -14.51
C ARG A 267 -26.89 18.52 -15.73
N HIS A 268 -26.48 18.19 -16.96
CA HIS A 268 -27.03 18.79 -18.19
C HIS A 268 -27.91 17.87 -19.05
N GLY A 269 -28.46 16.78 -18.47
CA GLY A 269 -29.76 16.26 -18.95
C GLY A 269 -29.78 15.10 -19.95
N SER A 270 -28.71 14.31 -20.11
CA SER A 270 -28.81 12.98 -20.76
C SER A 270 -28.69 11.79 -19.81
N GLY A 271 -28.40 12.02 -18.51
CA GLY A 271 -28.44 11.01 -17.43
C GLY A 271 -27.48 9.83 -17.57
N ALA A 272 -26.82 9.66 -18.72
CA ALA A 272 -26.02 8.51 -19.08
C ALA A 272 -24.64 8.95 -19.55
N GLN A 273 -23.83 9.55 -18.67
CA GLN A 273 -22.38 9.57 -18.87
C GLN A 273 -21.61 9.84 -17.55
N LYS A 274 -20.84 8.82 -17.15
CA LYS A 274 -19.57 8.84 -16.39
C LYS A 274 -19.59 9.56 -15.03
N SER A 275 -19.97 8.84 -13.97
CA SER A 275 -19.65 9.18 -12.59
C SER A 275 -18.30 8.55 -12.18
N TYR A 276 -17.21 9.30 -12.30
CA TYR A 276 -15.97 9.19 -11.52
C TYR A 276 -15.14 10.47 -11.73
N GLY A 277 -15.14 11.35 -10.72
CA GLY A 277 -14.40 12.62 -10.73
C GLY A 277 -14.97 13.65 -11.72
N ALA A 278 -14.87 14.94 -11.39
CA ALA A 278 -14.96 15.95 -12.43
C ALA A 278 -13.73 15.75 -13.34
N TRP A 279 -13.94 15.45 -14.62
CA TRP A 279 -12.86 15.40 -15.59
C TRP A 279 -12.10 16.72 -15.51
N LYS A 280 -10.83 16.67 -15.14
CA LYS A 280 -9.97 17.84 -15.10
C LYS A 280 -9.42 18.10 -16.50
N MET A 281 -8.94 19.33 -16.77
CA MET A 281 -8.61 19.80 -18.13
C MET A 281 -7.59 18.90 -18.86
N HIS A 282 -6.74 18.18 -18.13
CA HIS A 282 -5.67 17.33 -18.66
C HIS A 282 -6.00 15.83 -18.69
N ALA A 283 -7.22 15.47 -18.30
CA ALA A 283 -7.75 14.12 -18.30
C ALA A 283 -7.65 13.45 -19.69
N LYS A 284 -7.10 12.24 -19.74
CA LYS A 284 -6.97 11.42 -20.95
C LYS A 284 -7.86 10.18 -20.83
N GLY A 285 -8.46 9.75 -21.93
CA GLY A 285 -9.32 8.56 -21.93
C GLY A 285 -8.63 7.31 -21.35
N LEU A 286 -9.39 6.46 -20.66
CA LEU A 286 -8.89 5.29 -19.91
C LEU A 286 -8.24 4.19 -20.77
N GLU A 287 -8.41 4.26 -22.09
CA GLU A 287 -7.79 3.36 -23.07
C GLU A 287 -6.36 3.76 -23.44
N ILE A 288 -5.94 4.98 -23.08
CA ILE A 288 -4.61 5.47 -23.40
C ILE A 288 -3.61 4.86 -22.41
N ASP A 289 -2.64 4.10 -22.92
CA ASP A 289 -1.57 3.51 -22.11
C ASP A 289 -0.47 4.53 -21.79
N GLU A 290 -0.87 5.61 -21.12
CA GLU A 290 0.03 6.67 -20.67
C GLU A 290 -0.18 6.90 -19.18
N VAL A 291 0.93 7.02 -18.46
CA VAL A 291 0.94 7.45 -17.07
C VAL A 291 1.18 8.97 -17.07
N PRO A 292 0.41 9.75 -16.30
CA PRO A 292 0.63 11.19 -16.23
C PRO A 292 2.08 11.54 -15.90
N GLU A 293 2.65 12.52 -16.60
CA GLU A 293 4.04 12.94 -16.35
C GLU A 293 4.24 13.38 -14.88
N SER A 294 3.25 14.07 -14.31
CA SER A 294 3.25 14.47 -12.89
C SER A 294 3.26 13.26 -11.94
N ALA A 295 2.60 12.16 -12.31
CA ALA A 295 2.67 10.90 -11.55
C ALA A 295 4.04 10.23 -11.68
N CYS A 296 4.64 10.26 -12.87
CA CYS A 296 6.01 9.78 -13.07
C CYS A 296 7.01 10.56 -12.21
N ARG A 297 6.83 11.88 -12.01
CA ARG A 297 7.67 12.69 -11.10
C ARG A 297 7.53 12.27 -9.64
N ILE A 298 6.30 11.97 -9.18
CA ILE A 298 6.07 11.41 -7.82
C ILE A 298 6.77 10.06 -7.67
N MET A 299 6.60 9.17 -8.65
CA MET A 299 7.24 7.85 -8.64
C MET A 299 8.76 7.96 -8.64
N GLN A 300 9.32 8.80 -9.52
CA GLN A 300 10.75 9.07 -9.60
C GLN A 300 11.30 9.58 -8.28
N PHE A 301 10.60 10.53 -7.66
CA PHE A 301 10.98 11.08 -6.37
C PHE A 301 11.10 9.98 -5.30
N LEU A 302 10.09 9.13 -5.17
CA LEU A 302 10.11 8.05 -4.18
C LEU A 302 11.14 6.95 -4.50
N MET A 303 11.23 6.55 -5.77
CA MET A 303 12.14 5.50 -6.23
C MET A 303 13.61 5.88 -6.11
N THR A 304 13.95 7.17 -6.25
CA THR A 304 15.34 7.64 -6.10
C THR A 304 15.93 7.21 -4.76
N ASP A 305 15.13 7.26 -3.69
CA ASP A 305 15.56 6.91 -2.34
C ASP A 305 15.28 5.42 -2.01
N TYR A 306 14.21 4.83 -2.55
CA TYR A 306 13.83 3.45 -2.23
C TYR A 306 14.51 2.38 -3.09
N ALA A 307 14.78 2.63 -4.37
CA ALA A 307 15.30 1.60 -5.28
C ALA A 307 16.67 1.02 -4.83
N PRO A 308 17.62 1.80 -4.30
CA PRO A 308 18.84 1.25 -3.72
C PRO A 308 18.57 0.31 -2.52
N ILE A 309 17.58 0.64 -1.69
CA ILE A 309 17.18 -0.18 -0.55
C ILE A 309 16.55 -1.49 -1.03
N LEU A 310 15.69 -1.43 -2.03
CA LEU A 310 15.09 -2.61 -2.66
C LEU A 310 16.18 -3.53 -3.25
N LYS A 311 17.17 -2.96 -3.94
CA LYS A 311 18.30 -3.71 -4.50
C LYS A 311 19.09 -4.43 -3.41
N ALA A 312 19.44 -3.74 -2.34
CA ALA A 312 20.15 -4.33 -1.20
C ALA A 312 19.31 -5.46 -0.55
N THR A 313 17.99 -5.26 -0.43
CA THR A 313 17.06 -6.27 0.08
C THR A 313 17.02 -7.52 -0.81
N VAL A 314 17.01 -7.34 -2.14
CA VAL A 314 17.09 -8.45 -3.11
C VAL A 314 18.39 -9.23 -2.94
N ASP A 315 19.52 -8.53 -2.93
CA ASP A 315 20.83 -9.18 -2.81
C ASP A 315 20.96 -9.95 -1.49
N ARG A 316 20.52 -9.35 -0.39
CA ARG A 316 20.56 -9.97 0.94
C ARG A 316 19.68 -11.20 1.01
N THR A 317 18.53 -11.17 0.35
CA THR A 317 17.60 -12.30 0.28
C THR A 317 18.21 -13.45 -0.54
N ILE A 318 18.81 -13.16 -1.68
CA ILE A 318 19.52 -14.16 -2.50
C ILE A 318 20.65 -14.80 -1.68
N GLN A 319 21.52 -13.99 -1.05
CA GLN A 319 22.59 -14.48 -0.19
C GLN A 319 22.08 -15.38 0.95
N TYR A 320 20.98 -15.00 1.59
CA TYR A 320 20.37 -15.80 2.66
C TYR A 320 19.90 -17.16 2.14
N VAL A 321 19.18 -17.17 1.02
CA VAL A 321 18.62 -18.37 0.41
C VAL A 321 19.73 -19.30 -0.06
N ASP A 322 20.76 -18.78 -0.72
CA ASP A 322 21.90 -19.56 -1.20
C ASP A 322 22.70 -20.16 -0.03
N LYS A 323 22.90 -19.39 1.04
CA LYS A 323 23.56 -19.88 2.26
C LYS A 323 22.77 -20.98 2.96
N LYS A 324 21.43 -20.88 2.99
CA LYS A 324 20.57 -21.91 3.58
C LYS A 324 20.55 -23.18 2.72
N GLY A 325 20.60 -23.02 1.40
CA GLY A 325 20.54 -24.12 0.44
C GLY A 325 19.15 -24.73 0.33
N GLY A 326 18.92 -25.45 -0.78
CA GLY A 326 17.67 -26.17 -1.04
C GLY A 326 16.70 -25.47 -1.99
N ASP A 327 15.66 -26.22 -2.37
CA ASP A 327 14.65 -25.81 -3.37
C ASP A 327 13.52 -24.94 -2.79
N ARG A 328 13.35 -24.96 -1.47
CA ARG A 328 12.25 -24.32 -0.74
C ARG A 328 12.82 -23.80 0.58
N VAL A 329 12.95 -22.49 0.73
CA VAL A 329 13.59 -21.84 1.89
C VAL A 329 12.62 -20.85 2.52
N ALA A 330 12.30 -21.04 3.80
CA ALA A 330 11.49 -20.10 4.55
C ALA A 330 12.27 -18.82 4.86
N LEU A 331 11.66 -17.67 4.55
CA LEU A 331 12.24 -16.36 4.79
C LEU A 331 11.82 -15.85 6.18
N PRO A 332 12.76 -15.40 7.02
CA PRO A 332 12.41 -14.67 8.24
C PRO A 332 11.82 -13.31 7.87
N ARG A 333 11.10 -12.65 8.78
CA ARG A 333 10.50 -11.32 8.53
C ARG A 333 11.54 -10.22 8.22
N ALA A 334 12.76 -10.38 8.73
CA ALA A 334 13.86 -9.48 8.45
C ALA A 334 15.19 -10.24 8.38
N LEU A 335 16.11 -9.75 7.54
CA LEU A 335 17.44 -10.32 7.30
C LEU A 335 18.56 -9.47 7.93
N GLY A 336 18.33 -9.05 9.18
CA GLY A 336 19.19 -8.10 9.89
C GLY A 336 18.90 -6.65 9.50
N GLU A 337 19.92 -5.82 9.62
CA GLU A 337 19.91 -4.42 9.23
C GLU A 337 20.96 -4.15 8.17
N ASP A 338 20.73 -3.10 7.38
CA ASP A 338 21.65 -2.64 6.35
C ASP A 338 21.69 -1.11 6.33
N GLU A 339 22.82 -0.57 5.90
CA GLU A 339 22.98 0.87 5.70
C GLU A 339 22.19 1.32 4.47
N PHE A 340 21.61 2.50 4.54
CA PHE A 340 20.95 3.13 3.40
C PHE A 340 21.25 4.62 3.36
N THR A 341 20.96 5.21 2.21
CA THR A 341 21.10 6.64 1.99
C THR A 341 19.82 7.25 1.45
N ILE A 342 19.48 8.45 1.92
CA ILE A 342 18.35 9.24 1.43
C ILE A 342 18.77 10.68 1.14
N ARG A 343 18.08 11.32 0.21
CA ARG A 343 18.21 12.75 -0.02
C ARG A 343 17.57 13.53 1.13
N GLY A 344 18.30 14.54 1.60
CA GLY A 344 17.83 15.52 2.55
C GLY A 344 18.16 16.95 2.08
N PRO A 345 17.73 17.97 2.85
CA PRO A 345 17.82 19.37 2.43
C PRO A 345 19.26 19.87 2.25
N GLN A 346 20.25 19.24 2.89
CA GLN A 346 21.67 19.59 2.77
C GLN A 346 22.51 18.52 2.02
N GLY A 347 21.86 17.59 1.31
CA GLY A 347 22.52 16.52 0.57
C GLY A 347 22.14 15.12 1.06
N ILE A 348 23.01 14.15 0.81
CA ILE A 348 22.75 12.74 1.12
C ILE A 348 22.98 12.46 2.60
N VAL A 349 21.99 11.85 3.24
CA VAL A 349 22.00 11.42 4.65
C VAL A 349 22.09 9.90 4.72
N LYS A 350 22.90 9.38 5.64
CA LYS A 350 23.03 7.94 5.90
C LYS A 350 22.17 7.51 7.08
N GLY A 351 21.66 6.28 7.03
CA GLY A 351 20.95 5.63 8.13
C GLY A 351 21.13 4.12 8.09
N SER A 352 20.53 3.43 9.06
CA SER A 352 20.45 1.96 9.09
C SER A 352 18.98 1.55 9.20
N ARG A 353 18.55 0.53 8.46
CA ARG A 353 17.19 -0.01 8.55
C ARG A 353 17.18 -1.52 8.46
N ARG A 354 16.10 -2.13 8.92
CA ARG A 354 15.88 -3.57 8.74
C ARG A 354 15.68 -3.91 7.27
N VAL A 355 16.27 -5.02 6.86
CA VAL A 355 16.05 -5.63 5.55
C VAL A 355 14.79 -6.49 5.62
N GLN A 356 13.64 -5.91 5.26
CA GLN A 356 12.33 -6.56 5.35
C GLN A 356 12.09 -7.47 4.14
N THR A 357 11.74 -8.73 4.38
CA THR A 357 11.58 -9.72 3.30
C THR A 357 10.23 -9.63 2.59
N HIS A 358 9.26 -8.92 3.16
CA HIS A 358 7.96 -8.69 2.55
C HIS A 358 8.07 -7.97 1.20
N ALA A 359 8.94 -6.96 1.11
CA ALA A 359 9.26 -6.26 -0.14
C ALA A 359 9.62 -7.21 -1.30
N ILE A 360 10.24 -8.36 -1.02
CA ILE A 360 10.62 -9.33 -2.06
C ILE A 360 9.41 -10.08 -2.60
N TRP A 361 8.43 -10.38 -1.75
CA TRP A 361 7.17 -10.96 -2.21
C TRP A 361 6.41 -10.00 -3.11
N GLU A 362 6.33 -8.72 -2.73
CA GLU A 362 5.71 -7.68 -3.54
C GLU A 362 6.44 -7.51 -4.88
N PHE A 363 7.76 -7.43 -4.83
CA PHE A 363 8.59 -7.31 -6.02
C PHE A 363 8.42 -8.49 -6.97
N ASP A 364 8.43 -9.73 -6.47
CA ASP A 364 8.16 -10.94 -7.27
C ASP A 364 6.76 -10.90 -7.91
N ARG A 365 5.75 -10.38 -7.20
CA ARG A 365 4.39 -10.22 -7.74
C ARG A 365 4.36 -9.26 -8.93
N ILE A 366 5.08 -8.13 -8.86
CA ILE A 366 5.19 -7.18 -9.99
C ILE A 366 5.77 -7.87 -11.22
N ILE A 367 6.84 -8.64 -11.03
CA ILE A 367 7.53 -9.37 -12.09
C ILE A 367 6.57 -10.35 -12.76
N VAL A 368 5.83 -11.11 -11.97
CA VAL A 368 4.91 -12.13 -12.46
C VAL A 368 3.74 -11.54 -13.23
N ARG A 369 3.20 -10.43 -12.74
CA ARG A 369 2.00 -9.81 -13.29
C ARG A 369 2.29 -8.93 -14.51
N SER A 370 3.47 -8.32 -14.56
CA SER A 370 3.76 -7.26 -15.54
C SER A 370 4.88 -7.63 -16.53
N LEU A 371 5.81 -8.50 -16.13
CA LEU A 371 7.00 -8.85 -16.91
C LEU A 371 6.91 -10.27 -17.45
N THR A 372 5.77 -10.57 -18.09
CA THR A 372 5.39 -11.93 -18.55
C THR A 372 6.24 -12.46 -19.71
N SER A 373 6.89 -11.56 -20.47
CA SER A 373 7.83 -11.91 -21.54
C SER A 373 9.05 -10.99 -21.52
N GLU A 374 10.14 -11.41 -22.18
CA GLU A 374 11.32 -10.57 -22.33
C GLU A 374 11.02 -9.26 -23.08
N GLN A 375 10.14 -9.31 -24.09
CA GLN A 375 9.71 -8.12 -24.82
C GLN A 375 8.94 -7.15 -23.92
N ALA A 376 7.99 -7.65 -23.11
CA ALA A 376 7.23 -6.83 -22.17
C ALA A 376 8.16 -6.19 -21.12
N ARG A 377 9.16 -6.94 -20.66
CA ARG A 377 10.18 -6.45 -19.74
C ARG A 377 10.99 -5.29 -20.32
N LEU A 378 11.56 -5.47 -21.52
CA LEU A 378 12.38 -4.44 -22.17
C LEU A 378 11.56 -3.18 -22.42
N PHE A 379 10.34 -3.34 -22.93
CA PHE A 379 9.40 -2.24 -23.15
C PHE A 379 9.08 -1.44 -21.88
N LEU A 380 8.80 -2.10 -20.75
CA LEU A 380 8.47 -1.42 -19.49
C LEU A 380 9.70 -0.75 -18.86
N LEU A 381 10.90 -1.33 -18.99
CA LEU A 381 12.14 -0.70 -18.55
C LEU A 381 12.50 0.53 -19.39
N GLU A 382 12.30 0.46 -20.71
CA GLU A 382 12.47 1.60 -21.62
C GLU A 382 11.49 2.73 -21.28
N TRP A 383 10.21 2.38 -21.05
CA TRP A 383 9.21 3.34 -20.59
C TRP A 383 9.64 4.00 -19.27
N LEU A 384 10.06 3.21 -18.29
CA LEU A 384 10.52 3.71 -16.99
C LEU A 384 11.70 4.69 -17.16
N GLY A 385 12.64 4.39 -18.07
CA GLY A 385 13.79 5.25 -18.38
C GLY A 385 13.38 6.56 -19.05
N SER A 386 12.46 6.49 -20.01
CA SER A 386 11.97 7.68 -20.75
C SER A 386 11.04 8.58 -19.93
N GLY A 387 10.19 7.99 -19.08
CA GLY A 387 9.10 8.69 -18.40
C GLY A 387 9.38 9.04 -16.94
N CYS A 388 10.03 8.13 -16.20
CA CYS A 388 10.37 8.30 -14.78
C CYS A 388 11.87 8.56 -14.55
N GLY A 389 12.67 8.57 -15.62
CA GLY A 389 14.10 8.88 -15.58
C GLY A 389 15.02 7.65 -15.55
N GLU A 390 16.20 7.83 -16.13
CA GLU A 390 17.21 6.77 -16.33
C GLU A 390 17.68 6.15 -15.00
N ASP A 391 17.88 6.93 -13.95
CA ASP A 391 18.33 6.45 -12.64
C ASP A 391 17.34 5.47 -11.99
N CYS A 392 16.03 5.73 -12.16
CA CYS A 392 14.97 4.85 -11.67
C CYS A 392 15.01 3.51 -12.42
N ALA A 393 15.09 3.58 -13.75
CA ALA A 393 15.16 2.39 -14.60
C ALA A 393 16.41 1.56 -14.32
N LYS A 394 17.56 2.20 -14.12
CA LYS A 394 18.83 1.54 -13.81
C LYS A 394 18.78 0.80 -12.47
N SER A 395 18.34 1.48 -11.41
CA SER A 395 18.32 0.90 -10.05
C SER A 395 17.29 -0.24 -9.94
N PHE A 396 16.08 -0.01 -10.46
CA PHE A 396 15.05 -1.04 -10.51
C PHE A 396 15.47 -2.21 -11.41
N GLY A 397 16.02 -1.91 -12.59
CA GLY A 397 16.54 -2.90 -13.53
C GLY A 397 17.62 -3.79 -12.92
N SER A 398 18.53 -3.21 -12.12
CA SER A 398 19.55 -3.98 -11.41
C SER A 398 18.96 -4.95 -10.37
N ALA A 399 17.95 -4.52 -9.61
CA ALA A 399 17.25 -5.38 -8.64
C ALA A 399 16.49 -6.50 -9.35
N LEU A 400 15.82 -6.15 -10.45
CA LEU A 400 15.09 -7.08 -11.29
C LEU A 400 16.00 -8.14 -11.89
N GLU A 401 17.12 -7.74 -12.47
CA GLU A 401 18.10 -8.66 -13.03
C GLU A 401 18.67 -9.61 -11.98
N ALA A 402 19.05 -9.09 -10.80
CA ALA A 402 19.56 -9.91 -9.71
C ALA A 402 18.54 -10.96 -9.28
N TRP A 403 17.28 -10.55 -9.08
CA TRP A 403 16.21 -11.48 -8.69
C TRP A 403 15.91 -12.52 -9.78
N LEU A 404 15.82 -12.11 -11.06
CA LEU A 404 15.59 -13.05 -12.16
C LEU A 404 16.75 -14.05 -12.32
N LYS A 405 18.00 -13.58 -12.22
CA LYS A 405 19.21 -14.43 -12.31
C LYS A 405 19.29 -15.45 -11.18
N SER A 406 18.74 -15.13 -9.99
CA SER A 406 18.67 -16.09 -8.87
C SER A 406 17.83 -17.33 -9.18
N GLY A 407 16.95 -17.27 -10.19
CA GLY A 407 16.03 -18.36 -10.52
C GLY A 407 15.03 -18.66 -9.41
N ARG A 408 14.81 -17.74 -8.46
CA ARG A 408 13.85 -17.89 -7.36
C ARG A 408 12.51 -17.25 -7.67
N ARG A 409 11.49 -17.64 -6.90
CA ARG A 409 10.14 -17.07 -6.84
C ARG A 409 9.71 -17.04 -5.37
N ILE A 410 8.75 -16.20 -5.03
CA ILE A 410 8.18 -16.19 -3.67
C ILE A 410 6.78 -16.81 -3.67
N GLU A 411 6.59 -17.83 -2.84
CA GLU A 411 5.28 -18.36 -2.46
C GLU A 411 4.93 -17.86 -1.04
N ARG A 412 3.64 -17.73 -0.74
CA ARG A 412 3.15 -17.37 0.58
C ARG A 412 2.27 -18.48 1.11
N GLU A 413 2.61 -18.98 2.30
CA GLU A 413 1.85 -20.00 3.04
C GLU A 413 1.44 -19.40 4.39
N LYS A 414 0.18 -18.95 4.49
CA LYS A 414 -0.31 -18.15 5.63
C LYS A 414 0.62 -16.95 5.91
N ALA A 415 1.25 -16.91 7.07
CA ALA A 415 2.15 -15.84 7.49
C ALA A 415 3.60 -16.00 7.00
N THR A 416 3.94 -17.12 6.36
CA THR A 416 5.32 -17.45 5.98
C THR A 416 5.55 -17.20 4.49
N LEU A 417 6.64 -16.49 4.18
CA LEU A 417 7.15 -16.36 2.83
C LEU A 417 8.17 -17.46 2.55
N LEU A 418 8.06 -18.09 1.39
CA LEU A 418 8.93 -19.16 0.93
C LEU A 418 9.62 -18.74 -0.37
N ALA A 419 10.94 -18.67 -0.35
CA ALA A 419 11.73 -18.58 -1.57
C ALA A 419 11.85 -19.99 -2.18
N VAL A 420 11.33 -20.16 -3.39
CA VAL A 420 11.31 -21.45 -4.09
C VAL A 420 12.13 -21.37 -5.37
N THR A 421 12.87 -22.44 -5.69
CA THR A 421 13.53 -22.56 -7.00
C THR A 421 12.45 -22.64 -8.07
N ARG A 422 12.59 -21.84 -9.12
CA ARG A 422 11.80 -21.95 -10.34
C ARG A 422 12.20 -23.25 -11.03
N ARG A 423 11.65 -24.40 -10.59
CA ARG A 423 11.71 -25.61 -11.40
C ARG A 423 11.17 -25.21 -12.76
N ALA A 424 11.94 -25.48 -13.83
CA ALA A 424 11.51 -25.17 -15.19
C ALA A 424 10.09 -25.72 -15.37
N HIS A 425 9.09 -24.85 -15.31
CA HIS A 425 7.69 -25.23 -15.38
C HIS A 425 7.44 -25.59 -16.83
N LYS A 426 7.75 -26.83 -17.20
CA LYS A 426 7.22 -27.45 -18.41
C LYS A 426 5.71 -27.60 -18.19
N GLY A 427 4.93 -26.60 -18.57
CA GLY A 427 3.48 -26.72 -18.62
C GLY A 427 2.75 -25.45 -18.18
N LYS A 428 2.24 -24.75 -19.19
CA LYS A 428 1.05 -23.88 -19.27
C LYS A 428 0.50 -23.29 -17.96
N LEU A 429 0.58 -21.97 -17.87
CA LEU A 429 -0.57 -21.12 -17.55
C LEU A 429 -0.86 -20.27 -18.79
#